data_AF-A0A924P284-F1
#
_entry.id   AF-A0A924P284-F1
#
_cell.length_a   1.000
_cell.length_b   1.000
_cell.length_c   1.000
_cell.angle_alpha   90.00
_cell.angle_beta   90.00
_cell.angle_gamma   90.00
#
_symmetry.space_group_name_H-M   'P 1'
#
loop_
_entity.id
_entity.type
_entity.pdbx_description
1 polymer ?
#
loop_
_entity_poly.entity_id
_entity_poly.type
_entity_poly.pdbx_seq_one_letter_code
_entity_poly.pdbx_strand_id
1 'polypeptide(L)' 'MSQQIKSIRPFIGAENFNLSRGFYTNLGFTESVLSHNMSYFFKESFGFYLQDAYVKDWIDNTMVFVEVDDAEQYQRELAA' A
#
# COMPACT_ATOMS: atom_id res chain seq x y z
N MET A 1 8.09 7.36 -30.45
CA MET A 1 7.11 7.99 -29.54
C MET A 1 7.67 7.93 -28.14
N SER A 2 7.66 9.03 -27.40
CA SER A 2 8.02 9.02 -25.98
C SER A 2 6.96 8.25 -25.20
N GLN A 3 7.37 7.31 -24.35
CA GLN A 3 6.42 6.62 -23.48
C GLN A 3 6.00 7.54 -22.34
N GLN A 4 4.70 7.80 -22.20
CA GLN A 4 4.14 8.50 -21.05
C GLN A 4 3.80 7.49 -19.96
N ILE A 5 4.71 7.30 -19.02
CA ILE A 5 4.47 6.44 -17.85
C ILE A 5 3.36 7.06 -17.00
N LYS A 6 2.33 6.28 -16.66
CA LYS A 6 1.18 6.76 -15.87
C LYS A 6 1.24 6.35 -14.39
N SER A 7 1.85 5.20 -14.10
CA SER A 7 1.94 4.68 -12.73
C SER A 7 2.91 3.50 -12.67
N ILE A 8 3.52 3.30 -11.50
CA ILE A 8 4.20 2.08 -11.09
C ILE A 8 3.59 1.66 -9.74
N ARG A 9 3.27 0.38 -9.58
CA ARG A 9 2.56 -0.11 -8.39
C ARG A 9 3.28 -1.37 -7.90
N PRO A 10 3.91 -1.33 -6.72
CA PRO A 10 4.54 -2.51 -6.18
C PRO A 10 3.49 -3.52 -5.73
N PHE A 11 3.91 -4.77 -5.64
CA PHE A 11 3.22 -5.78 -4.87
C PHE A 11 3.91 -5.86 -3.51
N ILE A 12 3.12 -5.98 -2.45
CA ILE A 12 3.56 -6.10 -1.07
C ILE A 12 2.97 -7.39 -0.51
N GLY A 13 3.81 -8.27 0.03
CA GLY A 13 3.38 -9.47 0.76
C GLY A 13 2.93 -9.12 2.18
N ALA A 14 2.12 -9.99 2.77
CA ALA A 14 1.65 -9.85 4.14
C ALA A 14 1.87 -11.15 4.91
N GLU A 15 2.36 -11.05 6.14
CA GLU A 15 2.35 -12.18 7.09
C GLU A 15 0.94 -12.48 7.58
N ASN A 16 0.15 -11.44 7.84
CA ASN A 16 -1.27 -11.55 8.16
C ASN A 16 -2.06 -10.59 7.29
N PHE A 17 -2.64 -11.13 6.21
CA PHE A 17 -3.36 -10.34 5.21
C PHE A 17 -4.47 -9.48 5.82
N ASN A 18 -5.30 -10.05 6.69
CA ASN A 18 -6.43 -9.31 7.30
C ASN A 18 -5.96 -8.18 8.21
N LEU A 19 -4.90 -8.41 8.99
CA LEU A 19 -4.30 -7.37 9.82
C LEU A 19 -3.72 -6.24 8.96
N SER A 20 -2.96 -6.61 7.92
CA SER A 20 -2.35 -5.64 6.99
C SER A 20 -3.41 -4.82 6.24
N ARG A 21 -4.53 -5.43 5.82
CA ARG A 21 -5.66 -4.71 5.22
C ARG A 21 -6.19 -3.61 6.14
N GLY A 22 -6.39 -3.94 7.42
CA GLY A 22 -6.82 -2.97 8.43
C GLY A 22 -5.80 -1.84 8.62
N PHE A 23 -4.52 -2.19 8.69
CA PHE A 23 -3.43 -1.22 8.80
C PHE A 23 -3.45 -0.19 7.65
N TYR A 24 -3.50 -0.63 6.40
CA TYR A 24 -3.47 0.29 5.26
C TYR A 24 -4.76 1.11 5.10
N THR A 25 -5.93 0.55 5.46
CA THR A 25 -7.18 1.32 5.54
C THR A 25 -7.09 2.42 6.60
N ASN A 26 -6.55 2.10 7.78
CA ASN A 26 -6.34 3.10 8.85
C ASN A 26 -5.30 4.16 8.46
N LEU A 27 -4.35 3.82 7.57
CA LEU A 27 -3.41 4.77 6.98
C LEU A 27 -4.07 5.71 5.94
N GLY A 28 -5.38 5.60 5.73
CA GLY A 28 -6.17 6.45 4.85
C GLY A 28 -6.20 6.01 3.38
N PHE A 29 -5.76 4.79 3.07
CA PHE A 29 -5.93 4.22 1.74
C PHE A 29 -7.33 3.63 1.58
N THR A 30 -7.89 3.75 0.38
CA THR A 30 -9.10 3.04 -0.01
C THR A 30 -8.73 1.65 -0.51
N GLU A 31 -9.46 0.65 -0.03
CA GLU A 31 -9.30 -0.73 -0.48
C GLU A 31 -10.26 -1.05 -1.63
N SER A 32 -9.73 -1.66 -2.69
CA SER A 32 -10.49 -2.39 -3.71
C SER A 32 -10.12 -3.87 -3.66
N VAL A 33 -11.04 -4.70 -3.19
CA VAL A 33 -10.84 -6.16 -3.12
C VAL A 33 -10.90 -6.74 -4.52
N LEU A 34 -9.83 -7.43 -4.94
CA LEU A 34 -9.73 -8.04 -6.28
C LEU A 34 -10.03 -9.54 -6.24
N SER A 35 -9.61 -10.21 -5.16
CA SER A 35 -9.85 -11.62 -4.89
C SER A 35 -9.76 -11.90 -3.39
N HIS A 36 -9.95 -13.15 -2.96
CA HIS A 36 -9.83 -13.52 -1.55
C HIS A 36 -8.42 -13.32 -0.97
N ASN A 37 -7.38 -13.28 -1.82
CA ASN A 37 -5.96 -13.21 -1.44
C ASN A 37 -5.26 -11.95 -1.96
N MET A 38 -6.00 -10.99 -2.54
CA MET A 38 -5.39 -9.80 -3.13
C MET A 38 -6.34 -8.59 -3.08
N SER A 39 -5.77 -7.47 -2.65
CA SER A 39 -6.45 -6.18 -2.63
C SER A 39 -5.56 -5.12 -3.27
N TYR A 40 -6.18 -4.17 -3.96
CA TYR A 40 -5.52 -2.95 -4.41
C TYR A 40 -5.82 -1.83 -3.41
N PHE A 41 -4.78 -1.26 -2.82
CA PHE A 41 -4.88 -0.09 -1.95
C PHE A 41 -4.46 1.15 -2.71
N PHE A 42 -5.25 2.22 -2.62
CA PHE A 42 -4.94 3.47 -3.31
C PHE A 42 -5.39 4.71 -2.54
N LYS A 43 -4.67 5.80 -2.79
CA LYS A 43 -5.02 7.15 -2.41
C LYS A 43 -4.69 8.04 -3.61
N GLU A 44 -5.72 8.64 -4.20
CA GLU A 44 -5.61 9.40 -5.44
C GLU A 44 -4.97 8.57 -6.58
N SER A 45 -3.83 9.00 -7.10
CA SER A 45 -3.10 8.33 -8.18
C SER A 45 -2.06 7.31 -7.68
N PHE A 46 -1.83 7.26 -6.37
CA PHE A 46 -0.85 6.38 -5.73
C PHE A 46 -1.50 5.11 -5.23
N GLY A 47 -0.82 3.99 -5.36
CA GLY A 47 -1.32 2.72 -4.85
C GLY A 47 -0.37 1.56 -5.01
N PHE A 48 -0.73 0.45 -4.38
CA PHE A 48 0.02 -0.80 -4.37
C PHE A 48 -0.95 -1.97 -4.23
N TYR A 49 -0.47 -3.17 -4.58
CA TYR A 49 -1.21 -4.40 -4.38
C TYR A 49 -0.74 -5.06 -3.09
N LEU A 50 -1.68 -5.40 -2.22
CA LEU A 50 -1.44 -6.25 -1.06
C LEU A 50 -1.82 -7.68 -1.39
N GLN A 51 -0.92 -8.62 -1.09
CA GLN A 51 -1.13 -10.06 -1.31
C GLN A 51 -1.10 -10.84 0.01
N ASP A 52 -1.98 -11.82 0.13
CA ASP A 52 -1.92 -12.87 1.16
C ASP A 52 -0.81 -13.87 0.81
N ALA A 53 0.43 -13.38 0.89
CA ALA A 53 1.63 -14.10 0.47
C ALA A 53 2.78 -13.80 1.44
N TYR A 54 2.97 -14.73 2.39
CA TYR A 54 4.08 -14.65 3.35
C TYR A 54 5.35 -15.30 2.79
N VAL A 55 6.17 -14.49 2.11
CA VAL A 55 7.53 -14.87 1.71
C VAL A 55 8.50 -13.99 2.47
N LYS A 56 9.06 -14.53 3.56
CA LYS A 56 9.86 -13.77 4.52
C LYS A 56 10.99 -12.95 3.87
N ASP A 57 11.79 -13.57 3.01
CA ASP A 57 12.91 -12.88 2.34
C ASP A 57 12.44 -11.71 1.46
N TRP A 58 11.24 -11.79 0.90
CA TRP A 58 10.67 -10.71 0.11
C TRP A 58 10.10 -9.61 0.99
N ILE A 59 9.30 -9.97 2.00
CA ILE A 59 8.64 -9.01 2.90
C ILE A 59 9.68 -8.22 3.71
N ASP A 60 10.68 -8.91 4.27
CA ASP A 60 11.70 -8.29 5.12
C ASP A 60 12.63 -7.33 4.34
N ASN A 61 12.65 -7.43 3.01
CA ASN A 61 13.49 -6.61 2.13
C ASN A 61 12.69 -5.65 1.24
N THR A 62 11.36 -5.62 1.35
CA THR A 62 10.52 -4.70 0.58
C THR A 62 10.42 -3.36 1.29
N MET A 63 10.86 -2.30 0.62
CA MET A 63 10.71 -0.92 1.10
C MET A 63 9.88 -0.12 0.10
N VAL A 64 8.93 0.67 0.62
CA VAL A 64 8.10 1.59 -0.17
C VAL A 64 8.11 2.94 0.54
N PHE A 65 8.34 4.01 -0.21
CA PHE A 65 8.26 5.38 0.28
C PHE A 65 6.92 5.99 -0.08
N VAL A 66 6.30 6.67 0.89
CA VAL A 66 5.19 7.59 0.66
C VAL A 66 5.73 8.98 0.93
N GLU A 67 5.83 9.79 -0.12
CA GLU A 67 6.20 11.19 -0.01
C GLU A 67 4.94 12.03 0.18
N VAL A 68 4.97 12.93 1.16
CA VAL A 68 3.88 13.85 1.49
C VAL A 68 4.47 15.23 1.73
N ASP A 69 3.67 16.28 1.54
CA ASP A 69 4.11 17.66 1.70
C ASP A 69 4.58 17.98 3.14
N ASP A 70 3.86 17.46 4.15
CA ASP A 70 4.18 17.61 5.57
C ASP A 70 3.91 16.30 6.31
N ALA A 71 4.99 15.61 6.71
CA ALA A 71 4.90 14.32 7.40
C ALA A 71 4.32 14.45 8.82
N GLU A 72 4.56 15.56 9.53
CA GLU A 72 4.03 15.76 10.88
C GLU A 72 2.53 16.01 10.84
N GLN A 73 2.06 16.80 9.86
CA GLN A 73 0.63 16.99 9.64
C GLN A 73 -0.04 15.67 9.30
N TYR A 74 0.52 14.91 8.36
CA TYR A 74 -0.02 13.61 7.98
C TYR A 74 -0.13 12.66 9.19
N GLN A 75 0.89 12.61 10.04
CA GLN A 75 0.85 11.81 11.27
C GLN A 75 -0.26 12.25 12.24
N ARG A 76 -0.47 13.56 12.42
CA ARG A 76 -1.56 14.09 13.28
C ARG A 76 -2.94 13.69 12.75
N GLU A 77 -3.15 13.74 11.44
CA GLU A 77 -4.41 13.35 10.80
C GLU A 77 -4.70 11.86 10.94
N LEU A 78 -3.67 11.01 10.93
CA LEU A 78 -3.80 9.56 11.15
C LEU A 78 -4.09 9.18 12.62
N ALA A 79 -3.72 10.04 13.57
CA ALA A 79 -3.87 9.79 15.00
C ALA A 79 -5.18 10.37 15.61
N ALA A 80 -5.92 11.15 14.83
CA ALA A 80 -7.19 11.78 15.21
C ALA A 80 -8.37 10.83 14.99
#